data_AF-A0AAU7BMB3-F1
#
_entry.id   AF-A0AAU7BMB3-F1
#
_cell.length_a   1.000
_cell.length_b   1.000
_cell.length_c   1.000
_cell.angle_alpha   90.00
_cell.angle_beta   90.00
_cell.angle_gamma   90.00
#
_symmetry.space_group_name_H-M   'P 1'
#
loop_
_entity.id
_entity.type
_entity.pdbx_description
1 polymer ?
#
loop_
_entity_poly.entity_id
_entity_poly.type
_entity_poly.pdbx_seq_one_letter_code
_entity_poly.pdbx_strand_id
1 'polypeptide(L)' 'MTRAWETQDDDRCRGLVGCLAMRLKQKFGTGVFVTCGQSREEGGMFDYWVVPASLASDVFAEIQALVDGQADSR' A
#
# COMPACT_ATOMS: atom_id res chain seq x y z
N MET A 1 -14.63 11.02 -16.07
CA MET A 1 -13.61 10.55 -15.11
C MET A 1 -14.06 10.95 -13.72
N THR A 2 -14.79 10.07 -13.03
CA THR A 2 -15.33 10.36 -11.70
C THR A 2 -14.20 10.27 -10.67
N ARG A 3 -14.02 11.32 -9.86
CA ARG A 3 -13.06 11.34 -8.75
C ARG A 3 -13.53 10.36 -7.67
N ALA A 4 -13.07 9.11 -7.74
CA ALA A 4 -13.41 8.05 -6.80
C ALA A 4 -12.88 8.25 -5.37
N TRP A 5 -12.26 9.40 -5.06
CA TRP A 5 -11.43 9.59 -3.88
C TRP A 5 -11.95 10.69 -2.93
N GLU A 6 -13.16 11.21 -3.18
CA GLU A 6 -13.76 12.34 -2.46
C GLU A 6 -14.66 11.88 -1.31
N THR A 7 -14.19 10.92 -0.52
CA THR A 7 -14.79 10.58 0.78
C THR A 7 -13.70 10.38 1.81
N GLN A 8 -13.42 11.45 2.56
CA GLN A 8 -13.03 11.47 3.97
C GLN A 8 -12.23 10.26 4.50
N ASP A 9 -10.91 10.29 4.33
CA ASP A 9 -9.96 9.43 5.05
C ASP A 9 -9.76 9.98 6.48
N ASP A 10 -10.67 9.70 7.42
CA ASP A 10 -10.39 9.88 8.85
C ASP A 10 -11.17 8.91 9.73
N ASP A 11 -10.59 7.72 9.96
CA ASP A 11 -10.39 7.08 11.27
C ASP A 11 -9.64 5.75 11.04
N ARG A 12 -8.33 5.75 11.33
CA ARG A 12 -7.39 4.62 11.34
C ARG A 12 -7.57 3.60 10.22
N CYS A 13 -6.72 3.67 9.20
CA CYS A 13 -6.51 2.61 8.21
C CYS A 13 -6.67 1.20 8.81
N ARG A 14 -7.83 0.56 8.60
CA ARG A 14 -8.13 -0.74 9.22
C ARG A 14 -7.50 -1.84 8.37
N GLY A 15 -6.33 -2.31 8.78
CA GLY A 15 -5.60 -3.41 8.14
C GLY A 15 -4.49 -2.96 7.18
N LEU A 16 -3.65 -3.92 6.78
CA LEU A 16 -2.41 -3.67 6.03
C LEU A 16 -2.66 -2.95 4.71
N VAL A 17 -3.63 -3.42 3.92
CA VAL A 17 -3.96 -2.83 2.61
C VAL A 17 -4.43 -1.39 2.73
N GLY A 18 -5.30 -1.09 3.70
CA GLY A 18 -5.77 0.27 3.95
C GLY A 18 -4.62 1.19 4.37
N CYS A 19 -3.76 0.73 5.28
CA CYS A 19 -2.59 1.48 5.75
C CYS A 19 -1.63 1.78 4.60
N LEU A 20 -1.33 0.77 3.78
CA LEU A 20 -0.43 0.91 2.65
C LEU A 20 -1.01 1.89 1.62
N ALA A 21 -2.29 1.75 1.27
CA ALA A 21 -2.94 2.64 0.31
C ALA A 21 -2.91 4.11 0.75
N MET A 22 -3.24 4.39 2.01
CA MET A 22 -3.23 5.76 2.53
C MET A 22 -1.81 6.34 2.60
N ARG A 23 -0.82 5.54 3.01
CA ARG A 23 0.58 5.98 3.07
C ARG A 23 1.14 6.28 1.69
N LEU A 24 0.90 5.44 0.70
CA LEU A 24 1.34 5.67 -0.68
C LEU A 24 0.65 6.89 -1.31
N LYS A 25 -0.62 7.11 -0.99
CA LYS A 25 -1.36 8.31 -1.39
C LYS A 25 -0.74 9.58 -0.78
N GLN A 26 -0.45 9.57 0.52
CA GLN A 26 0.11 10.72 1.21
C GLN A 26 1.56 11.03 0.78
N LYS A 27 2.39 10.00 0.57
CA LYS A 27 3.82 10.19 0.27
C LYS A 27 4.11 10.42 -1.21
N PHE A 28 3.44 9.70 -2.10
CA PHE A 28 3.76 9.69 -3.53
C PHE A 28 2.63 10.22 -4.42
N GLY A 29 1.46 10.55 -3.84
CA GLY A 29 0.30 10.99 -4.61
C GLY A 29 -0.29 9.90 -5.50
N THR A 30 0.00 8.62 -5.20
CA THR A 30 -0.45 7.46 -5.99
C THR A 30 -1.46 6.61 -5.23
N GLY A 31 -2.35 5.95 -5.98
CA GLY A 31 -3.09 4.80 -5.48
C GLY A 31 -2.27 3.51 -5.58
N VAL A 32 -2.83 2.44 -5.03
CA VAL A 32 -2.33 1.07 -5.17
C VAL A 32 -3.49 0.18 -5.59
N PHE A 33 -3.24 -0.75 -6.51
CA PHE A 33 -4.18 -1.82 -6.82
C PHE A 33 -3.73 -3.07 -6.08
N VAL A 34 -4.66 -3.75 -5.40
CA VAL A 34 -4.35 -4.97 -4.65
C VAL A 34 -5.19 -6.12 -5.18
N THR A 35 -4.53 -7.23 -5.48
CA THR A 35 -5.17 -8.51 -5.76
C THR A 35 -4.80 -9.51 -4.68
N CYS A 36 -5.80 -10.02 -3.99
CA CYS A 36 -5.61 -11.15 -3.09
C CYS A 36 -5.46 -12.43 -3.92
N GLY A 37 -4.37 -13.14 -3.73
CA GLY A 37 -4.15 -14.46 -4.31
C GLY A 37 -3.92 -15.50 -3.23
N GLN A 38 -4.01 -16.76 -3.60
CA GLN A 38 -3.70 -17.89 -2.73
C GLN A 38 -2.60 -18.71 -3.38
N SER A 39 -1.46 -18.87 -2.72
CA SER A 39 -0.41 -19.76 -3.18
C SER A 39 -0.64 -21.14 -2.57
N ARG A 40 -0.90 -22.14 -3.42
CA ARG A 40 -1.03 -23.54 -2.98
C ARG A 40 0.30 -24.13 -2.51
N GLU A 41 1.41 -23.67 -3.07
CA GLU A 41 2.75 -24.15 -2.73
C GLU A 41 3.26 -23.54 -1.41
N GLU A 42 2.96 -22.26 -1.17
CA GLU A 42 3.36 -21.57 0.07
C GLU A 42 2.28 -21.64 1.18
N GLY A 43 1.14 -22.29 0.89
CA GLY A 43 0.12 -22.62 1.89
C GLY A 43 -0.62 -21.42 2.49
N GLY A 44 -0.71 -20.29 1.77
CA GLY A 44 -1.20 -19.03 2.34
C GLY A 44 -1.93 -18.10 1.37
N MET A 45 -2.61 -17.11 1.93
CA MET A 45 -3.20 -15.97 1.21
C MET A 45 -2.20 -14.82 1.17
N PHE A 46 -2.03 -14.21 0.00
CA PHE A 46 -1.06 -13.16 -0.26
C PHE A 46 -1.74 -11.97 -0.94
N ASP A 47 -1.32 -10.77 -0.55
CA ASP A 47 -1.73 -9.53 -1.20
C ASP A 47 -0.67 -9.11 -2.20
N TYR A 48 -0.96 -9.25 -3.49
CA TYR A 48 -0.14 -8.67 -4.55
C TYR A 48 -0.55 -7.23 -4.75
N TRP A 49 0.43 -6.32 -4.72
CA TRP A 49 0.20 -4.90 -4.91
C TRP A 49 0.83 -4.43 -6.23
N VAL A 50 0.16 -3.47 -6.87
CA VAL A 50 0.59 -2.88 -8.14
C VAL A 50 0.59 -1.36 -8.01
N VAL A 51 1.68 -0.76 -8.48
CA VAL A 51 1.93 0.68 -8.50
C VAL A 51 2.47 1.11 -9.86
N PRO A 52 2.43 2.40 -10.22
CA PRO A 52 3.06 2.90 -11.45
C PRO A 52 4.54 2.52 -11.49
N ALA A 53 5.00 1.99 -12.63
CA ALA A 53 6.38 1.54 -12.79
C ALA A 53 7.41 2.64 -12.50
N SER A 54 7.07 3.90 -12.78
CA SER A 54 7.90 5.08 -12.48
C SER A 54 8.13 5.31 -10.99
N LEU A 55 7.27 4.78 -10.12
CA LEU A 55 7.35 4.89 -8.66
C LEU A 55 7.82 3.59 -8.00
N ALA A 56 8.05 2.52 -8.78
CA ALA A 56 8.28 1.19 -8.22
C ALA A 56 9.46 1.17 -7.23
N SER A 57 10.61 1.72 -7.61
CA SER A 57 11.80 1.76 -6.74
C SER A 57 11.56 2.52 -5.44
N ASP A 58 10.87 3.66 -5.50
CA ASP A 58 10.57 4.48 -4.32
C ASP A 58 9.56 3.79 -3.39
N VAL A 59 8.56 3.13 -3.97
CA VAL A 59 7.59 2.32 -3.23
C VAL A 59 8.26 1.12 -2.56
N PHE A 60 9.15 0.41 -3.27
CA PHE A 60 9.91 -0.70 -2.69
C PHE A 60 10.77 -0.24 -1.52
N ALA A 61 11.48 0.89 -1.66
CA ALA A 61 12.27 1.45 -0.57
C ALA A 61 11.40 1.81 0.65
N GLU A 62 10.21 2.37 0.41
CA GLU A 62 9.27 2.70 1.49
C GLU A 62 8.73 1.47 2.22
N ILE A 63 8.38 0.42 1.47
CA ILE A 63 7.93 -0.85 2.05
C ILE A 63 9.08 -1.50 2.83
N GLN A 64 10.31 -1.45 2.32
CA GLN A 64 11.46 -1.97 3.05
C GLN A 64 11.68 -1.21 4.37
N ALA A 65 11.59 0.11 4.37
CA ALA A 65 11.68 0.91 5.59
C ALA A 65 10.57 0.58 6.61
N LEU A 66 9.36 0.26 6.15
CA LEU A 66 8.27 -0.25 6.98
C LEU A 66 8.60 -1.61 7.61
N VAL A 67 9.13 -2.54 6.82
CA VAL A 67 9.54 -3.88 7.27
C VAL A 67 10.67 -3.79 8.30
N ASP A 68 11.62 -2.89 8.10
CA ASP A 68 12.76 -2.67 8.98
C ASP A 68 12.38 -1.90 10.27
N GLY A 69 11.10 -1.54 10.44
CA GLY A 69 10.60 -0.82 11.61
C GLY A 69 11.03 0.65 11.68
N GLN A 70 11.56 1.21 10.59
CA GLN A 70 12.06 2.60 10.53
C GLN A 70 10.97 3.63 10.23
N ALA A 71 9.71 3.22 10.38
CA ALA A 71 8.59 3.87 9.73
C ALA A 71 7.87 4.95 10.54
N ASP A 72 8.26 5.21 11.78
CA ASP A 72 7.79 6.38 12.52
C ASP A 72 8.81 6.81 13.58
N SER A 73 9.53 7.90 13.31
CA SER A 73 10.09 8.76 14.36
C SER A 73 9.16 9.97 14.45
N ARG A 74 8.11 9.85 15.24
CA ARG A 74 7.28 10.98 15.64
C ARG A 74 7.05 10.97 17.14
#